data_AF-A0A9E3WQM3-F1
#
_entry.id   AF-A0A9E3WQM3-F1
#
_cell.length_a   1.000
_cell.length_b   1.000
_cell.length_c   1.000
_cell.angle_alpha   90.00
_cell.angle_beta   90.00
_cell.angle_gamma   90.00
#
_symmetry.space_group_name_H-M   'P 1'
#
loop_
_entity.id
_entity.type
_entity.pdbx_description
1 polymer ?
#
loop_
_entity_poly.entity_id
_entity_poly.type
_entity_poly.pdbx_seq_one_letter_code
_entity_poly.pdbx_strand_id
1 'polypeptide(L)'
;MAVADLLKRISSTQQELRSDRGKAYRKLVADVADEREPDASAVANVLQDAGKTVDDLAADVKLLVERRQLSEQAKSISELERKMAAIRKKADAAVEAFKPIQEKHDDELARLDDDFRALHRQLQAAERAKQRLIQTVTDEDLLARKGELSEVLSAKHNELSEARKLLELRKERLREAGMIEIKPQRVEEESKWTARISESNALIPQLESEAAAMEAERKEFEQQLLEP
;
A
#
# COMPACT_ATOMS: atom_id res chain seq x y z
N MET A 1 -15.92 51.83 -72.67
CA MET A 1 -15.41 50.79 -71.76
C MET A 1 -15.76 51.20 -70.35
N ALA A 2 -16.59 50.38 -69.70
CA ALA A 2 -17.55 50.84 -68.73
C ALA A 2 -16.99 50.81 -67.30
N VAL A 3 -17.38 51.79 -66.50
CA VAL A 3 -17.07 51.95 -65.07
C VAL A 3 -17.20 50.64 -64.28
N ALA A 4 -18.09 49.74 -64.69
CA ALA A 4 -18.27 48.40 -64.12
C ALA A 4 -17.00 47.52 -64.16
N ASP A 5 -16.24 47.52 -65.26
CA ASP A 5 -15.00 46.72 -65.37
C ASP A 5 -13.87 47.29 -64.51
N LEU A 6 -13.83 48.61 -64.37
CA LEU A 6 -12.89 49.31 -63.48
C LEU A 6 -13.21 48.99 -62.01
N LEU A 7 -14.48 49.08 -61.60
CA LEU A 7 -14.92 48.75 -60.25
C LEU A 7 -14.65 47.28 -59.90
N LYS A 8 -14.85 46.36 -60.85
CA LYS A 8 -14.55 44.93 -60.66
C LYS A 8 -13.06 44.68 -60.45
N ARG A 9 -12.18 45.31 -61.25
CA ARG A 9 -10.72 45.23 -61.06
C ARG A 9 -10.28 45.83 -59.73
N ILE A 10 -10.83 46.99 -59.35
CA ILE A 10 -10.55 47.61 -58.05
C ILE A 10 -10.98 46.67 -56.91
N SER A 11 -12.14 46.03 -57.01
CA SER A 11 -12.62 45.10 -55.99
C SER A 11 -11.74 43.86 -55.84
N SER A 12 -11.29 43.27 -56.96
CA SER A 12 -10.40 42.10 -56.92
C SER A 12 -9.04 42.45 -56.33
N THR A 13 -8.47 43.60 -56.74
CA THR A 13 -7.20 44.08 -56.19
C THR A 13 -7.33 44.41 -54.69
N GLN A 14 -8.44 45.01 -54.25
CA GLN A 14 -8.67 45.24 -52.82
C GLN A 14 -8.80 43.93 -52.02
N GLN A 15 -9.39 42.90 -52.61
CA GLN A 15 -9.52 41.59 -51.97
C GLN A 15 -8.17 40.88 -51.85
N GLU A 16 -7.33 40.94 -52.89
CA GLU A 16 -5.95 40.43 -52.88
C GLU A 16 -5.10 41.16 -51.82
N LEU A 17 -5.14 42.50 -51.80
CA LEU A 17 -4.43 43.31 -50.81
C LEU A 17 -4.85 42.97 -49.38
N ARG A 18 -6.14 42.76 -49.12
CA ARG A 18 -6.63 42.33 -47.79
C ARG A 18 -6.12 40.94 -47.41
N SER A 19 -6.13 39.99 -48.36
CA SER A 19 -5.57 38.65 -48.15
C SER A 19 -4.08 38.72 -47.81
N ASP A 20 -3.32 39.54 -48.54
CA ASP A 20 -1.87 39.62 -48.40
C ASP A 20 -1.45 40.32 -47.10
N ARG A 21 -2.20 41.35 -46.67
CA ARG A 21 -2.04 41.95 -45.34
C ARG A 21 -2.27 40.93 -44.21
N GLY A 22 -3.33 40.12 -44.33
CA GLY A 22 -3.61 39.06 -43.36
C GLY A 22 -2.55 37.95 -43.37
N LYS A 23 -1.94 37.63 -44.51
CA LYS A 23 -0.80 36.71 -44.59
C LYS A 23 0.46 37.30 -43.96
N ALA A 24 0.77 38.57 -44.25
CA ALA A 24 1.91 39.27 -43.69
C ALA A 24 1.84 39.35 -42.16
N TYR A 25 0.67 39.68 -41.61
CA TYR A 25 0.45 39.67 -40.17
C TYR A 25 0.61 38.28 -39.54
N ARG A 26 0.02 37.22 -40.13
CA ARG A 26 0.21 35.85 -39.62
C ARG A 26 1.66 35.38 -39.69
N LYS A 27 2.40 35.79 -40.73
CA LYS A 27 3.83 35.51 -40.84
C LYS A 27 4.61 36.21 -39.74
N LEU A 28 4.30 37.49 -39.47
CA LEU A 28 4.89 38.24 -38.37
C LEU A 28 4.62 37.57 -37.01
N VAL A 29 3.38 37.15 -36.74
CA VAL A 29 3.03 36.38 -35.52
C VAL A 29 3.86 35.10 -35.43
N ALA A 30 4.04 34.38 -36.54
CA ALA A 30 4.84 33.16 -36.56
C ALA A 30 6.35 33.43 -36.34
N ASP A 31 6.91 34.45 -36.98
CA ASP A 31 8.31 34.83 -36.82
C ASP A 31 8.62 35.27 -35.37
N VAL A 32 7.73 36.06 -34.75
CA VAL A 32 7.87 36.44 -33.33
C VAL A 32 7.69 35.23 -32.40
N ALA A 33 6.74 34.33 -32.69
CA ALA A 33 6.56 33.09 -31.94
C ALA A 33 7.73 32.10 -32.08
N ASP A 34 8.54 32.25 -33.14
CA ASP A 34 9.78 31.50 -33.40
C ASP A 34 11.02 32.22 -32.82
N GLU A 35 10.83 33.23 -31.96
CA GLU A 35 11.89 34.05 -31.34
C GLU A 35 12.80 34.76 -32.36
N ARG A 36 12.29 35.01 -33.58
CA ARG A 36 12.99 35.86 -34.55
C ARG A 36 12.64 37.31 -34.25
N GLU A 37 13.63 38.19 -34.24
CA GLU A 37 13.43 39.63 -34.06
C GLU A 37 13.20 40.31 -35.43
N PRO A 38 11.95 40.67 -35.77
CA PRO A 38 11.66 41.50 -36.93
C PRO A 38 12.05 42.96 -36.68
N ASP A 39 12.40 43.68 -37.76
CA ASP A 39 12.67 45.11 -37.71
C ASP A 39 11.45 45.90 -37.20
N ALA A 40 11.66 46.80 -36.24
CA ALA A 40 10.58 47.55 -35.58
C ALA A 40 9.77 48.43 -36.55
N SER A 41 10.43 48.98 -37.57
CA SER A 41 9.73 49.79 -38.59
C SER A 41 8.85 48.92 -39.49
N ALA A 42 9.34 47.73 -39.86
CA ALA A 42 8.57 46.75 -40.60
C ALA A 42 7.36 46.22 -39.80
N VAL A 43 7.53 45.99 -38.49
CA VAL A 43 6.43 45.58 -37.60
C VAL A 43 5.34 46.64 -37.54
N ALA A 44 5.71 47.91 -37.33
CA ALA A 44 4.75 49.01 -37.26
C ALA A 44 3.90 49.12 -38.55
N ASN A 45 4.54 48.98 -39.72
CA ASN A 45 3.86 49.00 -41.01
C ASN A 45 2.87 47.83 -41.17
N VAL A 46 3.28 46.61 -40.81
CA VAL A 46 2.42 45.42 -40.92
C VAL A 46 1.23 45.49 -39.96
N LEU A 47 1.42 46.00 -38.74
CA LEU A 47 0.34 46.21 -37.76
C LEU A 47 -0.65 47.26 -38.25
N GLN A 48 -0.14 48.40 -38.75
CA GLN A 48 -0.98 49.45 -39.31
C GLN A 48 -1.79 48.97 -40.52
N ASP A 49 -1.15 48.25 -41.44
CA ASP A 49 -1.81 47.70 -42.63
C ASP A 49 -2.89 46.67 -42.32
N ALA A 50 -2.68 45.88 -41.26
CA ALA A 50 -3.62 44.87 -40.78
C ALA A 50 -4.72 45.44 -39.84
N GLY A 51 -4.60 46.71 -39.42
CA GLY A 51 -5.50 47.33 -38.45
C GLY A 51 -5.39 46.69 -37.05
N LYS A 52 -4.18 46.30 -36.65
CA LYS A 52 -3.89 45.57 -35.41
C LYS A 52 -3.02 46.40 -34.47
N THR A 53 -3.14 46.13 -33.18
CA THR A 53 -2.32 46.74 -32.13
C THR A 53 -1.17 45.83 -31.72
N VAL A 54 -0.21 46.37 -30.96
CA VAL A 54 0.87 45.57 -30.35
C VAL A 54 0.29 44.56 -29.36
N ASP A 55 -0.77 44.91 -28.63
CA ASP A 55 -1.45 44.00 -27.70
C ASP A 55 -2.12 42.83 -28.44
N ASP A 56 -2.72 43.09 -29.61
CA ASP A 56 -3.25 42.03 -30.48
C ASP A 56 -2.14 41.07 -30.94
N LEU A 57 -0.97 41.62 -31.33
CA LEU A 57 0.19 40.83 -31.74
C LEU A 57 0.67 39.96 -30.59
N ALA A 58 0.80 40.50 -29.38
CA ALA A 58 1.20 39.76 -28.20
C ALA A 58 0.21 38.63 -27.86
N ALA A 59 -1.10 38.91 -27.94
CA ALA A 59 -2.14 37.91 -27.71
C ALA A 59 -2.11 36.77 -28.76
N ASP A 60 -1.98 37.13 -30.04
CA ASP A 60 -1.93 36.16 -31.14
C ASP A 60 -0.66 35.30 -31.12
N VAL A 61 0.49 35.89 -30.75
CA VAL A 61 1.76 35.16 -30.53
C VAL A 61 1.61 34.15 -29.40
N LYS A 62 1.07 34.58 -28.25
CA LYS A 62 0.83 33.69 -27.11
C LYS A 62 -0.08 32.52 -27.49
N LEU A 63 -1.16 32.80 -28.21
CA LEU A 63 -2.10 31.79 -28.69
C LEU A 63 -1.44 30.79 -29.65
N LEU A 64 -0.56 31.26 -30.54
CA LEU A 64 0.14 30.39 -31.49
C LEU A 64 1.15 29.47 -30.77
N VAL A 65 1.89 30.01 -29.79
CA VAL A 65 2.81 29.22 -28.95
C VAL A 65 2.05 28.14 -28.19
N GLU A 66 0.94 28.49 -27.53
CA GLU A 66 0.08 27.54 -26.81
C GLU A 66 -0.47 26.45 -27.75
N ARG A 67 -0.97 26.82 -28.93
CA ARG A 67 -1.44 25.86 -29.93
C ARG A 67 -0.36 24.90 -30.41
N ARG A 68 0.87 25.36 -30.57
CA ARG A 68 2.00 24.49 -30.96
C ARG A 68 2.34 23.49 -29.87
N GLN A 69 2.37 23.93 -28.62
CA GLN A 69 2.58 23.03 -27.46
C GLN A 69 1.47 21.97 -27.38
N LEU A 70 0.21 22.38 -27.48
CA LEU A 70 -0.93 21.47 -27.47
C LEU A 70 -0.92 20.50 -28.66
N SER A 71 -0.53 20.97 -29.86
CA SER A 71 -0.41 20.11 -31.03
C SER A 71 0.67 19.05 -30.87
N GLU A 72 1.78 19.37 -30.22
CA GLU A 72 2.85 18.41 -29.97
C GLU A 72 2.41 17.35 -28.95
N GLN A 73 1.73 17.77 -27.89
CA GLN A 73 1.10 16.85 -26.93
C GLN A 73 0.06 15.95 -27.62
N ALA A 74 -0.76 16.50 -28.50
CA ALA A 74 -1.77 15.73 -29.23
C ALA A 74 -1.17 14.63 -30.12
N LYS A 75 -0.01 14.87 -30.75
CA LYS A 75 0.71 13.84 -31.53
C LYS A 75 1.15 12.66 -30.68
N SER A 76 1.43 12.88 -29.38
CA SER A 76 1.85 11.81 -28.46
C SER A 76 0.71 10.87 -28.03
N ILE A 77 -0.56 11.27 -28.23
CA ILE A 77 -1.74 10.51 -27.78
C ILE A 77 -1.70 9.07 -28.30
N SER A 78 -1.45 8.86 -29.60
CA SER A 78 -1.48 7.51 -30.17
C SER A 78 -0.41 6.58 -29.59
N GLU A 79 0.77 7.13 -29.28
CA GLU A 79 1.84 6.35 -28.64
C GLU A 79 1.46 5.99 -27.20
N LEU A 80 0.90 6.95 -26.45
CA LEU A 80 0.44 6.72 -25.08
C LEU A 80 -0.70 5.69 -25.03
N GLU A 81 -1.67 5.77 -25.94
CA GLU A 81 -2.76 4.79 -26.07
C GLU A 81 -2.22 3.38 -26.34
N ARG A 82 -1.24 3.24 -27.23
CA ARG A 82 -0.57 1.95 -27.50
C ARG A 82 0.14 1.41 -26.26
N LYS A 83 0.87 2.27 -25.54
CA LYS A 83 1.54 1.89 -24.28
C LYS A 83 0.53 1.46 -23.23
N MET A 84 -0.57 2.21 -23.05
CA MET A 84 -1.64 1.85 -22.12
C MET A 84 -2.29 0.51 -22.48
N ALA A 85 -2.61 0.28 -23.75
CA ALA A 85 -3.18 -0.98 -24.21
C ALA A 85 -2.22 -2.16 -23.96
N ALA A 86 -0.91 -1.97 -24.22
CA ALA A 86 0.10 -2.98 -23.95
C ALA A 86 0.24 -3.30 -22.45
N ILE A 87 0.23 -2.28 -21.59
CA ILE A 87 0.28 -2.44 -20.12
C ILE A 87 -0.97 -3.19 -19.65
N ARG A 88 -2.16 -2.78 -20.12
CA ARG A 88 -3.42 -3.43 -19.75
C ARG A 88 -3.44 -4.91 -20.13
N LYS A 89 -3.00 -5.24 -21.35
CA LYS A 89 -2.88 -6.64 -21.80
C LYS A 89 -1.92 -7.45 -20.92
N LYS A 90 -0.81 -6.87 -20.45
CA LYS A 90 0.10 -7.53 -19.51
C LYS A 90 -0.55 -7.74 -18.14
N ALA A 91 -1.30 -6.76 -17.65
CA ALA A 91 -2.03 -6.87 -16.39
C ALA A 91 -3.09 -7.98 -16.46
N ASP A 92 -3.90 -8.00 -17.52
CA ASP A 92 -4.92 -9.02 -17.73
C ASP A 92 -4.29 -10.42 -17.81
N ALA A 93 -3.18 -10.58 -18.54
CA ALA A 93 -2.46 -11.85 -18.62
C ALA A 93 -1.90 -12.31 -17.25
N ALA A 94 -1.41 -11.37 -16.43
CA ALA A 94 -0.92 -11.69 -15.09
C ALA A 94 -2.06 -12.13 -14.16
N VAL A 95 -3.24 -11.50 -14.25
CA VAL A 95 -4.43 -11.90 -13.49
C VAL A 95 -4.88 -13.30 -13.89
N GLU A 96 -4.99 -13.59 -15.18
CA GLU A 96 -5.37 -14.93 -15.64
C GLU A 96 -4.34 -16.01 -15.26
N ALA A 97 -3.05 -15.69 -15.26
CA ALA A 97 -2.01 -16.60 -14.80
C ALA A 97 -2.07 -16.86 -13.27
N PHE A 98 -2.57 -15.89 -12.49
CA PHE A 98 -2.66 -16.00 -11.04
C PHE A 98 -3.85 -16.87 -10.58
N LYS A 99 -4.99 -16.81 -11.29
CA LYS A 99 -6.18 -17.61 -10.95
C LYS A 99 -5.93 -19.10 -10.67
N PRO A 100 -5.26 -19.88 -11.55
CA PRO A 100 -5.03 -21.30 -11.29
C PRO A 100 -4.07 -21.57 -10.13
N ILE A 101 -3.21 -20.60 -9.77
CA ILE A 101 -2.35 -20.71 -8.59
C ILE A 101 -3.19 -20.51 -7.34
N GLN A 102 -4.09 -19.52 -7.36
CA GLN A 102 -5.01 -19.27 -6.26
C GLN A 102 -5.96 -20.45 -6.03
N GLU A 103 -6.54 -21.00 -7.10
CA GLU A 103 -7.40 -22.19 -7.00
C GLU A 103 -6.66 -23.38 -6.36
N LYS A 104 -5.43 -23.66 -6.80
CA LYS A 104 -4.61 -24.73 -6.19
C LYS A 104 -4.30 -24.47 -4.72
N HIS A 105 -3.97 -23.24 -4.37
CA HIS A 105 -3.70 -22.85 -2.99
C HIS A 105 -4.94 -23.04 -2.11
N ASP A 106 -6.11 -22.62 -2.61
CA ASP A 106 -7.37 -22.73 -1.87
C ASP A 106 -7.79 -24.21 -1.73
N ASP A 107 -7.56 -25.04 -2.75
CA ASP A 107 -7.78 -26.50 -2.69
C ASP A 107 -6.84 -27.17 -1.66
N GLU A 108 -5.57 -26.78 -1.63
CA GLU A 108 -4.59 -27.28 -0.65
C GLU A 108 -4.96 -26.88 0.78
N LEU A 109 -5.39 -25.62 0.98
CA LEU A 109 -5.87 -25.15 2.27
C LEU A 109 -7.12 -25.90 2.72
N ALA A 110 -8.10 -26.09 1.83
CA ALA A 110 -9.32 -26.83 2.15
C ALA A 110 -9.02 -28.27 2.60
N ARG A 111 -8.07 -28.93 1.92
CA ARG A 111 -7.60 -30.26 2.32
C ARG A 111 -6.94 -30.26 3.69
N LEU A 112 -6.03 -29.31 3.94
CA LEU A 112 -5.34 -29.20 5.24
C LEU A 112 -6.34 -28.91 6.38
N ASP A 113 -7.36 -28.11 6.13
CA ASP A 113 -8.43 -27.84 7.08
C ASP A 113 -9.24 -29.10 7.40
N ASP A 114 -9.54 -29.92 6.41
CA ASP A 114 -10.24 -31.20 6.60
C ASP A 114 -9.39 -32.18 7.41
N ASP A 115 -8.10 -32.31 7.08
CA ASP A 115 -7.13 -33.12 7.83
C ASP A 115 -7.03 -32.65 9.29
N PHE A 116 -6.93 -31.33 9.50
CA PHE A 116 -6.89 -30.73 10.84
C PHE A 116 -8.16 -31.04 11.64
N ARG A 117 -9.35 -30.88 11.04
CA ARG A 117 -10.63 -31.20 11.70
C ARG A 117 -10.76 -32.69 12.01
N ALA A 118 -10.26 -33.56 11.14
CA ALA A 118 -10.24 -35.00 11.38
C ALA A 118 -9.36 -35.34 12.59
N LEU A 119 -8.14 -34.82 12.64
CA LEU A 119 -7.22 -34.98 13.78
C LEU A 119 -7.80 -34.41 15.07
N HIS A 120 -8.41 -33.23 15.02
CA HIS A 120 -9.03 -32.61 16.19
C HIS A 120 -10.16 -33.48 16.77
N ARG A 121 -11.01 -34.07 15.91
CA ARG A 121 -12.04 -35.02 16.35
C ARG A 121 -11.45 -36.28 16.99
N GLN A 122 -10.37 -36.82 16.42
CA GLN A 122 -9.67 -37.97 16.99
C GLN A 122 -9.07 -37.65 18.36
N LEU A 123 -8.43 -36.48 18.49
CA LEU A 123 -7.88 -36.01 19.76
C LEU A 123 -8.99 -35.87 20.82
N GLN A 124 -10.10 -35.21 20.50
CA GLN A 124 -11.24 -35.09 21.42
C GLN A 124 -11.81 -36.46 21.83
N ALA A 125 -11.88 -37.41 20.90
CA ALA A 125 -12.32 -38.77 21.21
C ALA A 125 -11.34 -39.49 22.15
N ALA A 126 -10.04 -39.36 21.91
CA ALA A 126 -9.00 -39.92 22.77
C ALA A 126 -8.99 -39.29 24.17
N GLU A 127 -9.16 -37.97 24.27
CA GLU A 127 -9.29 -37.26 25.55
C GLU A 127 -10.52 -37.73 26.35
N ARG A 128 -11.66 -37.91 25.70
CA ARG A 128 -12.86 -38.49 26.34
C ARG A 128 -12.63 -39.92 26.81
N ALA A 129 -11.96 -40.75 26.00
CA ALA A 129 -11.63 -42.12 26.37
C ALA A 129 -10.68 -42.15 27.59
N LYS A 130 -9.65 -41.31 27.59
CA LYS A 130 -8.74 -41.11 28.71
C LYS A 130 -9.49 -40.67 29.98
N GLN A 131 -10.38 -39.68 29.88
CA GLN A 131 -11.21 -39.24 31.01
C GLN A 131 -12.08 -40.39 31.56
N ARG A 132 -12.65 -41.23 30.69
CA ARG A 132 -13.40 -42.42 31.12
C ARG A 132 -12.51 -43.44 31.83
N LEU A 133 -11.30 -43.70 31.34
CA LEU A 133 -10.36 -44.61 32.01
C LEU A 133 -9.99 -44.09 33.41
N ILE A 134 -9.70 -42.80 33.53
CA ILE A 134 -9.45 -42.18 34.84
C ILE A 134 -10.65 -42.36 35.78
N GLN A 135 -11.89 -42.21 35.28
CA GLN A 135 -13.09 -42.41 36.10
C GLN A 135 -13.28 -43.86 36.57
N THR A 136 -12.62 -44.84 35.93
CA THR A 136 -12.63 -46.24 36.35
C THR A 136 -11.53 -46.59 37.36
N VAL A 137 -10.60 -45.68 37.64
CA VAL A 137 -9.56 -45.87 38.66
C VAL A 137 -10.22 -45.85 40.04
N THR A 138 -9.93 -46.88 40.85
CA THR A 138 -10.50 -47.08 42.19
C THR A 138 -9.56 -46.66 43.32
N ASP A 139 -8.30 -46.33 42.99
CA ASP A 139 -7.30 -45.84 43.92
C ASP A 139 -7.53 -44.35 44.24
N GLU A 140 -7.99 -44.07 45.46
CA GLU A 140 -8.31 -42.72 45.93
C GLU A 140 -7.07 -41.84 46.10
N ASP A 141 -5.93 -42.41 46.49
CA ASP A 141 -4.67 -41.67 46.70
C ASP A 141 -4.10 -41.18 45.37
N LEU A 142 -4.18 -42.01 44.32
CA LEU A 142 -3.77 -41.62 42.97
C LEU A 142 -4.67 -40.52 42.38
N LEU A 143 -5.99 -40.58 42.63
CA LEU A 143 -6.91 -39.53 42.19
C LEU A 143 -6.69 -38.21 42.92
N ALA A 144 -6.43 -38.25 44.23
CA ALA A 144 -6.09 -37.07 45.04
C ALA A 144 -4.80 -36.41 44.53
N ARG A 145 -3.74 -37.20 44.32
CA ARG A 145 -2.45 -36.71 43.81
C ARG A 145 -2.57 -36.06 42.43
N LYS A 146 -3.41 -36.62 41.55
CA LYS A 146 -3.72 -36.03 40.25
C LYS A 146 -4.38 -34.65 40.37
N GLY A 147 -5.31 -34.52 41.31
CA GLY A 147 -6.00 -33.27 41.60
C GLY A 147 -5.03 -32.17 42.01
N GLU A 148 -4.18 -32.46 42.99
CA GLU A 148 -3.13 -31.55 43.46
C GLU A 148 -2.22 -31.09 42.32
N LEU A 149 -1.72 -32.03 41.51
CA LEU A 149 -0.79 -31.73 40.44
C LEU A 149 -1.46 -30.91 39.31
N SER A 150 -2.76 -31.12 39.07
CA SER A 150 -3.54 -30.34 38.11
C SER A 150 -3.77 -28.90 38.59
N GLU A 151 -4.04 -28.71 39.88
CA GLU A 151 -4.21 -27.37 40.47
C GLU A 151 -2.90 -26.57 40.44
N VAL A 152 -1.79 -27.20 40.82
CA VAL A 152 -0.45 -26.58 40.77
C VAL A 152 -0.07 -26.20 39.34
N LEU A 153 -0.30 -27.09 38.36
CA LEU A 153 -0.04 -26.79 36.96
C LEU A 153 -0.91 -25.63 36.44
N SER A 154 -2.19 -25.60 36.80
CA SER A 154 -3.09 -24.49 36.42
C SER A 154 -2.64 -23.17 37.02
N ALA A 155 -2.18 -23.16 38.28
CA ALA A 155 -1.64 -21.96 38.92
C ALA A 155 -0.40 -21.45 38.18
N LYS A 156 0.54 -22.34 37.84
CA LYS A 156 1.76 -21.99 37.07
C LYS A 156 1.47 -21.47 35.67
N HIS A 157 0.48 -22.04 34.98
CA HIS A 157 0.04 -21.53 33.68
C HIS A 157 -0.55 -20.12 33.77
N ASN A 158 -1.34 -19.85 34.82
CA ASN A 158 -1.89 -18.52 35.07
C ASN A 158 -0.78 -17.51 35.39
N GLU A 159 0.17 -17.85 36.27
CA GLU A 159 1.34 -17.02 36.57
C GLU A 159 2.13 -16.68 35.29
N LEU A 160 2.37 -17.66 34.43
CA LEU A 160 3.09 -17.48 33.18
C LEU A 160 2.31 -16.61 32.17
N SER A 161 0.98 -16.80 32.08
CA SER A 161 0.11 -15.96 31.25
C SER A 161 0.13 -14.49 31.70
N GLU A 162 0.03 -14.26 33.01
CA GLU A 162 0.11 -12.93 33.61
C GLU A 162 1.49 -12.28 33.39
N ALA A 163 2.56 -13.04 33.59
CA ALA A 163 3.93 -12.57 33.34
C ALA A 163 4.13 -12.14 31.87
N ARG A 164 3.61 -12.93 30.91
CA ARG A 164 3.67 -12.59 29.47
C ARG A 164 2.85 -11.34 29.15
N LYS A 165 1.63 -11.21 29.67
CA LYS A 165 0.80 -10.00 29.51
C LYS A 165 1.50 -8.76 30.06
N LEU A 166 2.09 -8.87 31.25
CA LEU A 166 2.83 -7.78 31.88
C LEU A 166 4.07 -7.40 31.07
N LEU A 167 4.79 -8.37 30.50
CA LEU A 167 5.94 -8.11 29.64
C LEU A 167 5.55 -7.32 28.40
N GLU A 168 4.47 -7.71 27.72
CA GLU A 168 4.01 -7.00 26.53
C GLU A 168 3.56 -5.57 26.85
N LEU A 169 2.80 -5.39 27.95
CA LEU A 169 2.43 -4.06 28.44
C LEU A 169 3.66 -3.19 28.78
N ARG A 170 4.70 -3.77 29.38
CA ARG A 170 5.96 -3.08 29.68
C ARG A 170 6.70 -2.66 28.41
N LYS A 171 6.76 -3.54 27.40
CA LYS A 171 7.37 -3.23 26.09
C LYS A 171 6.60 -2.13 25.35
N GLU A 172 5.29 -2.09 25.47
CA GLU A 172 4.45 -1.03 24.88
C GLU A 172 4.71 0.33 25.55
N ARG A 173 4.73 0.38 26.88
CA ARG A 173 5.07 1.62 27.62
C ARG A 173 6.48 2.12 27.33
N LEU A 174 7.46 1.23 27.15
CA LEU A 174 8.81 1.61 26.74
C LEU A 174 8.81 2.24 25.33
N ARG A 175 8.02 1.70 24.39
CA ARG A 175 7.87 2.29 23.05
C ARG A 175 7.23 3.68 23.10
N GLU A 176 6.19 3.89 23.90
CA GLU A 176 5.58 5.21 24.13
C GLU A 176 6.55 6.21 24.79
N ALA A 177 7.41 5.71 25.69
CA ALA A 177 8.46 6.51 26.30
C ALA A 177 9.52 6.98 25.28
N GLY A 178 9.81 6.17 24.25
CA GLY A 178 10.75 6.50 23.18
C GLY A 178 10.23 7.39 22.06
N MET A 179 8.90 7.56 21.89
CA MET A 179 8.29 8.31 20.79
C MET A 179 8.01 9.81 21.06
N ILE A 180 8.35 10.36 22.23
CA ILE A 180 8.07 11.77 22.60
C ILE A 180 9.37 12.48 23.02
N GLU A 181 9.49 13.76 22.71
CA GLU A 181 10.64 14.67 22.99
C GLU A 181 11.36 14.36 24.32
N ILE A 182 12.70 14.20 24.24
CA ILE A 182 13.56 13.74 25.33
C ILE A 182 13.64 14.81 26.44
N LYS A 183 12.95 14.55 27.55
CA LYS A 183 13.12 15.26 28.84
C LYS A 183 13.92 14.39 29.81
N PRO A 184 14.79 14.95 30.68
CA PRO A 184 15.64 14.18 31.58
C PRO A 184 14.89 13.24 32.54
N GLN A 185 13.64 13.56 32.90
CA GLN A 185 12.76 12.67 33.69
C GLN A 185 12.44 11.34 32.96
N ARG A 186 12.49 11.29 31.63
CA ARG A 186 12.24 10.08 30.85
C ARG A 186 13.40 9.09 30.81
N VAL A 187 14.64 9.56 30.96
CA VAL A 187 15.82 8.67 31.01
C VAL A 187 15.76 7.74 32.23
N GLU A 188 15.26 8.25 33.36
CA GLU A 188 15.00 7.42 34.54
C GLU A 188 13.81 6.47 34.35
N GLU A 189 12.75 6.88 33.65
CA GLU A 189 11.60 6.03 33.35
C GLU A 189 11.95 4.90 32.37
N GLU A 190 12.73 5.21 31.33
CA GLU A 190 13.24 4.25 30.36
C GLU A 190 14.16 3.22 31.04
N SER A 191 15.06 3.67 31.92
CA SER A 191 15.91 2.79 32.74
C SER A 191 15.09 1.87 33.64
N LYS A 192 14.05 2.40 34.32
CA LYS A 192 13.12 1.61 35.14
C LYS A 192 12.37 0.54 34.35
N TRP A 193 11.86 0.87 33.16
CA TRP A 193 11.15 -0.10 32.32
C TRP A 193 12.10 -1.14 31.72
N THR A 194 13.32 -0.74 31.35
CA THR A 194 14.36 -1.66 30.85
C THR A 194 14.75 -2.68 31.93
N ALA A 195 14.95 -2.24 33.18
CA ALA A 195 15.20 -3.14 34.30
C ALA A 195 14.04 -4.13 34.52
N ARG A 196 12.79 -3.65 34.52
CA ARG A 196 11.59 -4.50 34.66
C ARG A 196 11.39 -5.48 33.51
N ILE A 197 11.77 -5.12 32.29
CA ILE A 197 11.75 -6.02 31.13
C ILE A 197 12.84 -7.09 31.29
N SER A 198 14.03 -6.70 31.76
CA SER A 198 15.10 -7.65 32.03
C SER A 198 14.73 -8.65 33.13
N GLU A 199 14.06 -8.22 34.19
CA GLU A 199 13.52 -9.10 35.23
C GLU A 199 12.49 -10.08 34.67
N SER A 200 11.53 -9.60 33.86
CA SER A 200 10.54 -10.48 33.20
C SER A 200 11.18 -11.47 32.23
N ASN A 201 12.20 -11.04 31.49
CA ASN A 201 12.94 -11.92 30.58
C ASN A 201 13.77 -12.98 31.32
N ALA A 202 14.17 -12.72 32.57
CA ALA A 202 14.83 -13.71 33.42
C ALA A 202 13.82 -14.68 34.07
N LEU A 203 12.64 -14.18 34.45
CA LEU A 203 11.60 -14.96 35.13
C LEU A 203 10.84 -15.91 34.18
N ILE A 204 10.52 -15.47 32.96
CA ILE A 204 9.72 -16.27 32.01
C ILE A 204 10.38 -17.62 31.69
N PRO A 205 11.68 -17.70 31.35
CA PRO A 205 12.34 -18.99 31.11
C PRO A 205 12.32 -19.92 32.33
N GLN A 206 12.39 -19.38 33.55
CA GLN A 206 12.30 -20.17 34.78
C GLN A 206 10.90 -20.77 34.93
N LEU A 207 9.85 -19.96 34.75
CA LEU A 207 8.46 -20.44 34.79
C LEU A 207 8.15 -21.43 33.66
N GLU A 208 8.71 -21.22 32.47
CA GLU A 208 8.60 -22.17 31.35
C GLU A 208 9.26 -23.51 31.69
N SER A 209 10.45 -23.48 32.30
CA SER A 209 11.14 -24.69 32.75
C SER A 209 10.38 -25.41 33.86
N GLU A 210 9.83 -24.69 34.84
CA GLU A 210 9.03 -25.27 35.92
C GLU A 210 7.74 -25.90 35.38
N ALA A 211 7.02 -25.20 34.49
CA ALA A 211 5.82 -25.72 33.86
C ALA A 211 6.11 -26.97 33.00
N ALA A 212 7.21 -26.96 32.24
CA ALA A 212 7.63 -28.13 31.44
C ALA A 212 7.99 -29.34 32.32
N ALA A 213 8.66 -29.13 33.45
CA ALA A 213 8.98 -30.20 34.39
C ALA A 213 7.72 -30.81 35.01
N MET A 214 6.77 -29.98 35.44
CA MET A 214 5.49 -30.45 35.98
C MET A 214 4.61 -31.13 34.93
N GLU A 215 4.65 -30.69 33.67
CA GLU A 215 3.98 -31.38 32.57
C GLU A 215 4.59 -32.75 32.28
N ALA A 216 5.91 -32.89 32.40
CA ALA A 216 6.58 -34.18 32.29
C ALA A 216 6.16 -35.13 33.43
N GLU A 217 6.18 -34.65 34.68
CA GLU A 217 5.71 -35.41 35.84
C GLU A 217 4.23 -35.83 35.69
N ARG A 218 3.38 -34.92 35.20
CA ARG A 218 1.98 -35.24 34.88
C ARG A 218 1.86 -36.35 33.85
N LYS A 219 2.65 -36.31 32.78
CA LYS A 219 2.61 -37.31 31.70
C LYS A 219 3.06 -38.69 32.21
N GLU A 220 4.11 -38.74 33.01
CA GLU A 220 4.57 -39.98 33.65
C GLU A 220 3.50 -40.55 34.58
N PHE A 221 2.89 -39.70 35.41
CA PHE A 221 1.81 -40.09 36.32
C PHE A 221 0.55 -40.55 35.56
N GLU A 222 0.17 -39.86 34.49
CA GLU A 222 -0.94 -40.26 33.63
C GLU A 222 -0.67 -41.57 32.88
N GLN A 223 0.58 -41.92 32.59
CA GLN A 223 0.93 -43.25 32.05
C GLN A 223 0.75 -44.36 33.10
N GLN A 224 1.16 -44.12 34.35
CA GLN A 224 0.96 -45.07 35.45
C GLN A 224 -0.53 -45.35 35.71
N LEU A 225 -1.39 -44.34 35.56
CA LEU A 225 -2.86 -44.49 35.64
C LEU A 225 -3.48 -45.29 34.48
N LEU A 226 -2.76 -45.47 33.38
CA LEU A 226 -3.22 -46.18 32.18
C LEU A 226 -2.66 -47.60 32.07
N GLU A 227 -1.69 -47.96 32.92
CA GLU A 227 -1.19 -49.34 33.06
C GLU A 227 -2.12 -50.12 34.02
N PRO A 228 -2.54 -51.35 33.67
CA PRO A 228 -3.49 -52.15 34.46
C PRO A 228 -2.95 -52.71 35.77
#